data_AF-A0ABD5WRW9-F1
#
_entry.id   AF-A0ABD5WRW9-F1
#
_cell.length_a   1.000
_cell.length_b   1.000
_cell.length_c   1.000
_cell.angle_alpha   90.00
_cell.angle_beta   90.00
_cell.angle_gamma   90.00
#
_symmetry.space_group_name_H-M   'P 1'
#
loop_
_entity.id
_entity.type
_entity.pdbx_description
1 polymer ?
#
loop_
_entity_poly.entity_id
_entity_poly.type
_entity_poly.pdbx_seq_one_letter_code
_entity_poly.pdbx_strand_id
1 'polypeptide(L)' 'MNISRAGLLVLVAFSIPVAVELRVLFGFFGVDLPLAAVVVFEAVFLLAIAVVYNLGAEPKSATKH' A
#
# COMPACT_ATOMS: atom_id res chain seq x y z
N MET A 1 -3.43 12.54 9.32
CA MET A 1 -3.43 11.29 10.11
C MET A 1 -1.97 10.86 10.21
N ASN A 2 -1.36 10.90 11.40
CA ASN A 2 0.06 10.59 11.54
C ASN A 2 0.23 9.07 11.58
N ILE A 3 0.62 8.47 10.45
CA ILE A 3 0.91 7.04 10.38
C ILE A 3 2.24 6.79 11.09
N SER A 4 2.20 5.99 12.16
CA SER A 4 3.41 5.55 12.84
C SER A 4 4.20 4.60 11.95
N ARG A 5 5.51 4.44 12.19
CA ARG A 5 6.34 3.48 11.45
C ARG A 5 5.81 2.05 11.55
N ALA A 6 5.28 1.68 12.71
CA ALA A 6 4.63 0.38 12.90
C ALA A 6 3.37 0.27 12.03
N GLY A 7 2.53 1.31 11.99
CA GLY A 7 1.36 1.37 11.11
C GLY A 7 1.72 1.26 9.63
N LEU A 8 2.80 1.91 9.19
CA LEU A 8 3.31 1.79 7.83
C LEU A 8 3.69 0.34 7.49
N LEU A 9 4.45 -0.31 8.36
CA LEU A 9 4.88 -1.70 8.15
C LEU A 9 3.69 -2.67 8.13
N VAL A 10 2.68 -2.44 8.97
CA VAL A 10 1.43 -3.22 8.94
C VAL A 10 0.72 -3.04 7.60
N LEU A 11 0.59 -1.80 7.10
CA LEU A 11 -0.05 -1.53 5.80
C LEU A 11 0.67 -2.24 4.64
N VAL A 12 2.02 -2.19 4.63
CA VAL A 12 2.83 -2.88 3.62
C VAL A 12 2.73 -4.40 3.75
N ALA A 13 2.66 -4.95 4.96
CA ALA A 13 2.51 -6.39 5.14
C ALA A 13 1.12 -6.87 4.68
N PHE A 14 0.09 -6.05 4.86
CA PHE A 14 -1.29 -6.38 4.48
C PHE A 14 -1.61 -6.11 3.01
N SER A 15 -0.79 -5.33 2.28
CA SER A 15 -1.07 -5.02 0.88
C SER A 15 -1.08 -6.25 -0.01
N ILE A 16 -0.12 -7.17 0.20
CA ILE A 16 -0.03 -8.42 -0.57
C ILE A 16 -1.28 -9.30 -0.40
N PRO A 17 -1.73 -9.67 0.83
CA PRO A 17 -2.99 -10.36 1.01
C PRO A 17 -4.17 -9.68 0.33
N VAL A 18 -4.29 -8.35 0.45
CA VAL A 18 -5.37 -7.58 -0.20
C VAL A 18 -5.32 -7.72 -1.72
N ALA A 19 -4.14 -7.62 -2.34
CA ALA A 19 -3.98 -7.79 -3.78
C ALA A 19 -4.33 -9.21 -4.26
N VAL A 20 -3.99 -10.24 -3.47
CA VAL A 20 -4.33 -11.64 -3.80
C VAL A 20 -5.83 -11.88 -3.67
N GLU A 21 -6.45 -11.41 -2.59
CA GLU A 21 -7.90 -11.55 -2.37
C GLU A 21 -8.71 -10.80 -3.42
N LEU A 22 -8.19 -9.70 -3.98
CA LEU A 22 -8.82 -9.04 -5.13
C LEU A 22 -8.93 -9.99 -6.34
N ARG A 23 -7.96 -10.87 -6.60
CA ARG A 23 -8.11 -11.88 -7.66
C ARG A 23 -9.27 -12.82 -7.39
N VAL A 24 -9.40 -13.26 -6.15
CA VAL A 24 -10.50 -14.14 -5.73
C VAL A 24 -11.84 -13.42 -5.86
N LEU A 25 -11.91 -12.18 -5.38
CA LEU A 25 -13.10 -11.34 -5.46
C LEU A 25 -13.57 -11.16 -6.90
N PHE A 26 -12.69 -10.76 -7.82
CA PHE A 26 -13.03 -10.58 -9.23
C PHE A 26 -13.39 -11.92 -9.92
N GLY A 27 -12.80 -13.02 -9.47
CA GLY A 27 -13.19 -14.37 -9.89
C GLY A 27 -14.67 -14.68 -9.65
N PHE A 28 -15.26 -14.20 -8.53
CA PHE A 28 -16.71 -14.36 -8.29
C PHE A 28 -17.58 -13.64 -9.33
N PHE A 29 -17.06 -12.61 -9.99
CA PHE A 29 -17.76 -11.87 -11.04
C PHE A 29 -17.42 -12.38 -12.46
N GLY A 30 -16.70 -13.50 -12.59
CA GLY A 30 -16.26 -14.05 -13.88
C GLY A 30 -15.13 -13.27 -14.53
N VAL A 31 -14.41 -12.43 -13.78
CA VAL A 31 -13.26 -11.66 -14.26
C VAL A 31 -11.97 -12.31 -13.76
N ASP A 32 -11.24 -12.95 -14.67
CA ASP A 32 -9.92 -13.48 -14.37
C ASP A 32 -8.87 -12.37 -14.38
N LEU A 33 -8.45 -11.93 -13.19
CA LEU A 33 -7.36 -10.98 -13.07
C LEU A 33 -6.01 -11.67 -13.34
N PRO A 34 -5.29 -11.29 -14.42
CA PRO A 34 -3.98 -11.87 -14.70
C PRO A 34 -2.97 -11.45 -13.64
N LEU A 35 -1.96 -12.29 -13.40
CA LEU A 35 -0.92 -12.02 -12.39
C LEU A 35 -0.27 -10.65 -12.60
N ALA A 36 -0.02 -10.27 -13.86
CA ALA A 36 0.57 -8.98 -14.19
C ALA A 36 -0.28 -7.79 -13.72
N ALA A 37 -1.62 -7.86 -13.87
CA ALA A 37 -2.51 -6.79 -13.40
C ALA A 37 -2.45 -6.63 -11.87
N VAL A 38 -2.30 -7.74 -11.16
CA VAL A 38 -2.25 -7.76 -9.69
C VAL A 38 -0.92 -7.22 -9.18
N VAL A 39 0.17 -7.56 -9.84
CA VAL A 39 1.49 -6.98 -9.56
C VAL A 39 1.51 -5.47 -9.81
N VAL A 40 0.90 -5.01 -10.91
CA VAL A 40 0.78 -3.58 -11.21
C VAL A 40 -0.06 -2.87 -10.15
N PHE A 41 -1.22 -3.45 -9.77
CA PHE A 41 -2.05 -2.94 -8.70
C PHE A 41 -1.27 -2.82 -7.39
N GLU A 42 -0.54 -3.86 -6.99
CA GLU A 42 0.25 -3.87 -5.75
C GLU A 42 1.34 -2.79 -5.78
N ALA A 43 2.06 -2.64 -6.89
CA ALA A 43 3.05 -1.59 -7.05
C ALA A 43 2.44 -0.18 -6.89
N VAL A 44 1.25 0.05 -7.48
CA VAL A 44 0.51 1.31 -7.32
C VAL A 44 0.04 1.51 -5.89
N PHE A 45 -0.43 0.45 -5.22
CA PHE A 45 -0.92 0.52 -3.86
C PHE A 45 0.20 0.84 -2.86
N LEU A 46 1.36 0.19 -2.98
CA LEU A 46 2.55 0.51 -2.20
C LEU A 46 3.04 1.94 -2.44
N LEU A 47 2.99 2.41 -3.69
CA LEU A 47 3.31 3.80 -4.00
C LEU A 47 2.34 4.78 -3.31
N ALA A 48 1.03 4.48 -3.32
CA ALA A 48 0.04 5.29 -2.62
C ALA A 48 0.29 5.33 -1.11
N ILE A 49 0.61 4.19 -0.48
CA ILE A 49 0.99 4.12 0.93
C ILE A 49 2.20 5.00 1.21
N ALA A 50 3.24 4.94 0.37
CA ALA A 50 4.45 5.75 0.51
C ALA A 50 4.17 7.25 0.36
N VAL A 51 3.32 7.65 -0.59
CA VAL A 51 2.91 9.05 -0.78
C VAL A 51 2.16 9.56 0.45
N VAL A 52 1.16 8.80 0.93
CA VAL A 52 0.38 9.18 2.12
C VAL A 52 1.26 9.29 3.36
N TYR A 53 2.20 8.36 3.55
CA TYR A 53 3.16 8.42 4.65
C TYR A 53 4.02 9.69 4.60
N ASN A 54 4.54 10.05 3.42
CA ASN A 54 5.38 11.24 3.27
C ASN A 54 4.59 12.55 3.46
N LEU A 55 3.33 12.62 3.00
CA LEU A 55 2.48 13.79 3.21
C LEU A 55 2.13 14.01 4.69
N GLY A 56 2.11 12.94 5.49
CA GLY A 56 1.84 13.00 6.93
C GLY A 56 3.10 13.07 7.82
N ALA A 57 4.29 12.94 7.24
CA ALA A 57 5.54 13.08 7.98
C ALA A 57 5.85 14.57 8.15
N GLU A 58 5.64 15.12 9.36
CA GLU A 58 6.10 16.48 9.68
C GLU A 58 7.60 16.61 9.35
N PRO A 59 8.04 17.71 8.72
CA PRO A 59 9.45 17.93 8.45
C PRO A 59 10.17 17.93 9.80
N LYS A 60 11.06 16.95 9.99
CA LYS A 60 11.91 16.88 11.17
C LYS A 60 12.70 18.18 11.22
N SER A 61 12.28 19.13 12.06
CA SER A 61 12.98 20.40 12.27
C SER A 61 14.45 20.08 12.46
N ALA A 62 15.28 20.62 11.59
CA ALA A 62 16.72 20.57 11.71
C ALA A 62 17.11 21.36 12.96
N THR A 63 17.10 20.70 14.12
CA THR A 63 17.73 21.26 15.31
C THR A 63 19.23 21.24 15.05
N LYS A 64 19.73 22.38 14.56
CA LYS A 64 21.15 22.74 14.55
C LYS A 64 21.69 22.54 15.97
N HIS A 65 22.73 21.72 16.09
CA HIS A 65 23.66 21.80 17.21
C HIS A 65 24.45 23.11 17.15
#